data_AF-A0ABC9XG42-F1
#
_entry.id   AF-A0ABC9XG42-F1
#
_cell.length_a   1.000
_cell.length_b   1.000
_cell.length_c   1.000
_cell.angle_alpha   90.00
_cell.angle_beta   90.00
_cell.angle_gamma   90.00
#
_symmetry.space_group_name_H-M   'P 1'
#
loop_
_entity.id
_entity.type
_entity.pdbx_description
1 polymer ?
#
loop_
_entity_poly.entity_id
_entity_poly.type
_entity_poly.pdbx_seq_one_letter_code
_entity_poly.pdbx_strand_id
1 'polypeptide(L)'
;MAAMGAMAAMGALPAGALPPLPTLGVPGVPELKPLTRYEAMRLGPGWSHSCHAMLYAPNPGMLFGRIPLRYAVLMQMRFDGLLGFPGGFVDRRYWSLEDGLNRVLGLGLGCVRLTEADYLCSHLTEGPHRVVAHFYARQLTLEELHTIEISAVHSRDHGLEVMGMVRVPLYTQKDRMGGLPNFLGNSFVGTAKFQLLFALKILNMVPEEKLAEAVAATQKPKKPAIDQAAGATGNLPAAKPANELAEPAKTGNELADRAENQAAAQAVAEAAEQPVAGLESQAVAEQLAAAPVAEVVEQPAGLGADAVAEQPVAEPME
;
A
#
# COMPACT_ATOMS: atom_id res chain seq x y z
N MET A 1 -28.99 -1.49 -39.21
CA MET A 1 -29.43 -2.89 -38.99
C MET A 1 -28.18 -3.71 -38.70
N ALA A 2 -27.64 -3.64 -37.48
CA ALA A 2 -27.96 -4.54 -36.35
C ALA A 2 -27.56 -6.00 -36.63
N ALA A 3 -26.31 -6.35 -36.35
CA ALA A 3 -25.87 -7.71 -36.14
C ALA A 3 -25.83 -7.96 -34.62
N MET A 4 -26.86 -8.63 -34.11
CA MET A 4 -26.93 -9.10 -32.72
C MET A 4 -25.93 -10.25 -32.55
N GLY A 5 -24.85 -10.00 -31.82
CA GLY A 5 -23.94 -11.03 -31.33
C GLY A 5 -24.56 -11.75 -30.13
N ALA A 6 -24.59 -13.08 -30.20
CA ALA A 6 -25.15 -13.96 -29.20
C ALA A 6 -24.44 -13.79 -27.83
N MET A 7 -25.20 -13.37 -26.83
CA MET A 7 -24.87 -13.53 -25.41
C MET A 7 -24.93 -15.03 -25.09
N ALA A 8 -23.77 -15.66 -24.91
CA ALA A 8 -23.70 -17.00 -24.35
C ALA A 8 -24.04 -16.94 -22.86
N ALA A 9 -25.12 -17.61 -22.49
CA ALA A 9 -25.61 -17.75 -21.12
C ALA A 9 -24.52 -18.35 -20.21
N MET A 10 -24.10 -17.59 -19.20
CA MET A 10 -23.31 -18.13 -18.09
C MET A 10 -24.23 -19.01 -17.25
N GLY A 11 -24.02 -20.33 -17.32
CA GLY A 11 -24.63 -21.29 -16.42
C GLY A 11 -24.19 -21.01 -14.98
N ALA A 12 -25.14 -21.06 -14.05
CA ALA A 12 -24.91 -20.88 -12.63
C ALA A 12 -23.86 -21.90 -12.11
N LEU A 13 -22.74 -21.38 -11.61
CA LEU A 13 -21.70 -22.16 -10.96
C LEU A 13 -22.14 -22.53 -9.52
N PRO A 14 -21.82 -23.75 -9.04
CA PRO A 14 -22.15 -24.16 -7.68
C PRO A 14 -21.35 -23.33 -6.66
N ALA A 15 -21.99 -22.98 -5.55
CA ALA A 15 -21.39 -22.25 -4.45
C ALA A 15 -20.22 -23.05 -3.83
N GLY A 16 -19.03 -22.47 -3.75
CA GLY A 16 -18.01 -22.93 -2.80
C GLY A 16 -16.56 -23.07 -3.26
N ALA A 17 -16.18 -22.68 -4.48
CA ALA A 17 -14.77 -22.59 -4.84
C ALA A 17 -14.52 -21.33 -5.67
N LEU A 18 -13.92 -20.31 -5.04
CA LEU A 18 -13.27 -19.24 -5.79
C LEU A 18 -12.24 -19.90 -6.72
N PRO A 19 -12.12 -19.46 -7.99
CA PRO A 19 -11.08 -19.97 -8.86
C PRO A 19 -9.71 -19.83 -8.18
N PRO A 20 -8.79 -20.78 -8.37
CA PRO A 20 -7.46 -20.69 -7.78
C PRO A 20 -6.81 -19.37 -8.19
N LEU A 21 -6.17 -18.71 -7.23
CA LEU A 21 -5.44 -17.47 -7.48
C LEU A 21 -4.47 -17.71 -8.66
N PRO A 22 -4.45 -16.85 -9.68
CA PRO A 22 -3.56 -17.05 -10.82
C PRO A 22 -2.10 -17.08 -10.35
N THR A 23 -1.26 -17.84 -11.02
CA THR A 23 0.18 -17.84 -10.75
C THR A 23 0.84 -16.63 -11.42
N LEU A 24 1.95 -16.15 -10.85
CA LEU A 24 2.67 -15.01 -11.42
C LEU A 24 3.28 -15.39 -12.77
N GLY A 25 3.88 -16.58 -12.89
CA GLY A 25 4.40 -17.10 -14.17
C GLY A 25 5.57 -16.33 -14.76
N VAL A 26 6.09 -15.31 -14.07
CA VAL A 26 7.20 -14.47 -14.54
C VAL A 26 8.53 -15.15 -14.21
N PRO A 27 9.34 -15.57 -15.22
CA PRO A 27 10.61 -16.23 -14.97
C PRO A 27 11.57 -15.37 -14.14
N GLY A 28 12.21 -15.99 -13.16
CA GLY A 28 13.22 -15.31 -12.34
C GLY A 28 12.68 -14.56 -11.13
N VAL A 29 11.38 -14.67 -10.84
CA VAL A 29 10.76 -14.24 -9.59
C VAL A 29 10.25 -15.47 -8.85
N PRO A 30 10.65 -15.72 -7.59
CA PRO A 30 10.10 -16.81 -6.80
C PRO A 30 8.57 -16.70 -6.69
N GLU A 31 7.86 -17.81 -6.89
CA GLU A 31 6.42 -17.86 -6.68
C GLU A 31 6.11 -18.09 -5.21
N LEU A 32 5.35 -17.17 -4.62
CA LEU A 32 4.87 -17.34 -3.27
C LEU A 32 3.63 -18.24 -3.25
N LYS A 33 3.54 -19.08 -2.23
CA LYS A 33 2.38 -19.98 -2.07
C LYS A 33 1.12 -19.14 -1.81
N PRO A 34 0.11 -19.17 -2.71
CA PRO A 34 -1.13 -18.45 -2.50
C PRO A 34 -1.94 -19.09 -1.37
N LEU A 35 -2.73 -18.27 -0.69
CA LEU A 35 -3.64 -18.71 0.36
C LEU A 35 -4.97 -17.97 0.20
N THR A 36 -6.10 -18.65 0.36
CA THR A 36 -7.38 -17.94 0.38
C THR A 36 -7.49 -17.08 1.65
N ARG A 37 -8.27 -16.00 1.59
CA ARG A 37 -8.53 -15.16 2.78
C ARG A 37 -9.08 -16.00 3.93
N TYR A 38 -10.01 -16.92 3.62
CA TYR A 38 -10.61 -17.82 4.59
C TYR A 38 -9.59 -18.73 5.28
N GLU A 39 -8.70 -19.38 4.52
CA GLU A 39 -7.64 -20.22 5.09
C GLU A 39 -6.64 -19.40 5.90
N ALA A 40 -6.26 -18.21 5.41
CA ALA A 40 -5.38 -17.32 6.13
C ALA A 40 -5.94 -16.94 7.49
N MET A 41 -7.25 -16.68 7.59
CA MET A 41 -7.90 -16.34 8.87
C MET A 41 -7.96 -17.51 9.86
N ARG A 42 -7.77 -18.75 9.41
CA ARG A 42 -7.75 -19.95 10.25
C ARG A 42 -6.35 -20.34 10.71
N LEU A 43 -5.31 -19.62 10.28
CA LEU A 43 -3.96 -19.81 10.78
C LEU A 43 -3.91 -19.55 12.29
N GLY A 44 -3.16 -20.38 13.00
CA GLY A 44 -3.02 -20.29 14.45
C GLY A 44 -2.22 -19.06 14.90
N PRO A 45 -2.17 -18.77 16.21
CA PRO A 45 -1.58 -17.55 16.77
C PRO A 45 -0.06 -17.40 16.55
N GLY A 46 0.63 -18.47 16.12
CA GLY A 46 2.04 -18.42 15.72
C GLY A 46 2.29 -17.88 14.31
N TRP A 47 1.25 -17.37 13.63
CA TRP A 47 1.35 -16.73 12.32
C TRP A 47 1.13 -15.22 12.48
N SER A 48 2.09 -14.44 11.96
CA SER A 48 1.95 -12.99 11.85
C SER A 48 1.23 -12.63 10.57
N HIS A 49 0.44 -11.56 10.62
CA HIS A 49 -0.31 -11.06 9.48
C HIS A 49 0.21 -9.69 9.11
N SER A 50 0.63 -9.51 7.86
CA SER A 50 0.97 -8.18 7.33
C SER A 50 -0.04 -7.79 6.27
N CYS A 51 -0.43 -6.52 6.26
CA CYS A 51 -1.34 -5.96 5.27
C CYS A 51 -0.64 -4.80 4.57
N HIS A 52 -0.64 -4.82 3.25
CA HIS A 52 -0.05 -3.76 2.43
C HIS A 52 -1.00 -3.35 1.30
N ALA A 53 -0.87 -2.12 0.84
CA ALA A 53 -1.76 -1.51 -0.14
C ALA A 53 -1.01 -1.00 -1.38
N MET A 54 -1.48 -1.41 -2.56
CA MET A 54 -1.15 -0.78 -3.83
C MET A 54 -2.17 0.30 -4.14
N LEU A 55 -1.74 1.55 -4.07
CA LEU A 55 -2.52 2.70 -4.52
C LEU A 55 -2.05 3.09 -5.91
N TYR A 56 -2.99 3.16 -6.86
CA TYR A 56 -2.66 3.43 -8.24
C TYR A 56 -3.72 4.26 -8.94
N ALA A 57 -3.34 4.95 -10.02
CA ALA A 57 -4.24 5.75 -10.83
C ALA A 57 -3.88 5.68 -12.32
N PRO A 58 -4.86 5.72 -13.24
CA PRO A 58 -4.62 5.96 -14.65
C PRO A 58 -3.86 7.27 -14.85
N ASN A 59 -2.83 7.26 -15.69
CA ASN A 59 -1.99 8.41 -15.96
C ASN A 59 -1.87 8.66 -17.48
N PRO A 60 -2.59 9.66 -18.02
CA PRO A 60 -2.55 9.99 -19.45
C PRO A 60 -1.27 10.75 -19.84
N GLY A 61 -0.38 11.04 -18.89
CA GLY A 61 0.85 11.79 -19.12
C GLY A 61 1.82 11.07 -20.06
N MET A 62 2.63 11.89 -20.75
CA MET A 62 3.64 11.45 -21.70
C MET A 62 5.02 11.92 -21.24
N LEU A 63 5.88 10.98 -20.83
CA LEU A 63 7.27 11.30 -20.52
C LEU A 63 8.01 11.72 -21.80
N PHE A 64 8.69 12.87 -21.73
CA PHE A 64 9.35 13.53 -22.87
C PHE A 64 8.42 13.73 -24.08
N GLY A 65 7.11 13.86 -23.85
CA GLY A 65 6.10 14.04 -24.89
C GLY A 65 5.90 12.83 -25.84
N ARG A 66 6.53 11.68 -25.55
CA ARG A 66 6.54 10.53 -26.48
C ARG A 66 6.37 9.15 -25.85
N ILE A 67 6.60 9.01 -24.53
CA ILE A 67 6.50 7.73 -23.83
C ILE A 67 5.28 7.76 -22.90
N PRO A 68 4.23 6.97 -23.15
CA PRO A 68 3.05 6.96 -22.29
C PRO A 68 3.36 6.38 -20.91
N LEU A 69 2.91 7.08 -19.86
CA LEU A 69 3.09 6.64 -18.47
C LEU A 69 2.13 5.50 -18.09
N ARG A 70 0.93 5.49 -18.68
CA ARG A 70 -0.14 4.50 -18.51
C ARG A 70 -0.79 4.55 -17.13
N TYR A 71 -0.05 4.20 -16.08
CA TYR A 71 -0.51 4.28 -14.70
C TYR A 71 0.58 4.84 -13.79
N ALA A 72 0.16 5.50 -12.72
CA ALA A 72 1.01 5.81 -11.58
C ALA A 72 0.68 4.82 -10.47
N VAL A 73 1.72 4.20 -9.88
CA VAL A 73 1.61 3.28 -8.74
C VAL A 73 2.50 3.82 -7.64
N LEU A 74 2.00 3.89 -6.41
CA LEU A 74 2.79 4.33 -5.26
C LEU A 74 3.48 3.17 -4.54
N MET A 75 4.77 3.36 -4.29
CA MET A 75 5.58 2.60 -3.34
C MET A 75 6.31 3.58 -2.43
N GLN A 76 6.98 3.08 -1.39
CA GLN A 76 7.71 3.90 -0.44
C GLN A 76 9.11 3.33 -0.17
N MET A 77 10.07 4.23 0.06
CA MET A 77 11.34 3.89 0.68
C MET A 77 11.13 3.75 2.18
N ARG A 78 11.51 2.60 2.73
CA ARG A 78 11.41 2.32 4.17
C ARG A 78 12.68 2.72 4.92
N PHE A 79 12.59 2.76 6.25
CA PHE A 79 13.72 3.03 7.13
C PHE A 79 14.91 2.06 6.97
N ASP A 80 14.63 0.82 6.55
CA ASP A 80 15.64 -0.23 6.29
C ASP A 80 16.31 -0.07 4.91
N GLY A 81 15.99 0.98 4.16
CA GLY A 81 16.58 1.26 2.84
C GLY A 81 16.00 0.41 1.70
N LEU A 82 14.90 -0.31 1.95
CA LEU A 82 14.23 -1.16 0.96
C LEU A 82 12.95 -0.51 0.42
N LEU A 83 12.61 -0.81 -0.83
CA LEU A 83 11.33 -0.41 -1.42
C LEU A 83 10.21 -1.36 -0.98
N GLY A 84 9.09 -0.79 -0.53
CA GLY A 84 7.91 -1.53 -0.10
C GLY A 84 6.61 -0.82 -0.44
N PHE A 85 5.49 -1.50 -0.18
CA PHE A 85 4.17 -0.88 -0.22
C PHE A 85 3.82 -0.27 1.14
N PRO A 86 3.02 0.80 1.18
CA PRO A 86 2.44 1.30 2.42
C PRO A 86 1.64 0.21 3.15
N GLY A 87 1.80 0.15 4.47
CA GLY A 87 1.20 -0.87 5.32
C GLY A 87 2.19 -1.45 6.32
N GLY A 88 1.83 -2.57 6.94
CA GLY A 88 2.63 -3.19 7.99
C GLY A 88 1.95 -4.38 8.66
N PHE A 89 2.47 -4.78 9.81
CA PHE A 89 1.90 -5.86 10.60
C PHE A 89 0.57 -5.46 11.25
N VAL A 90 -0.36 -6.41 11.31
CA VAL A 90 -1.67 -6.26 11.93
C VAL A 90 -1.82 -7.28 13.06
N ASP A 91 -2.09 -6.77 14.25
CA ASP A 91 -2.42 -7.63 15.40
C ASP A 91 -3.90 -8.04 15.36
N ARG A 92 -4.12 -9.28 14.88
CA ARG A 92 -5.45 -9.88 14.75
C ARG A 92 -6.16 -10.16 16.07
N ARG A 93 -5.50 -10.00 17.22
CA ARG A 93 -6.15 -10.13 18.54
C ARG A 93 -7.05 -8.93 18.84
N TYR A 94 -6.71 -7.76 18.28
CA TYR A 94 -7.38 -6.49 18.57
C TYR A 94 -8.09 -5.91 17.35
N TRP A 95 -7.60 -6.18 16.13
CA TRP A 95 -8.07 -5.52 14.92
C TRP A 95 -8.45 -6.51 13.81
N SER A 96 -9.41 -6.11 12.98
CA SER A 96 -9.60 -6.74 11.67
C SER A 96 -8.42 -6.40 10.74
N LEU A 97 -8.30 -7.10 9.61
CA LEU A 97 -7.24 -6.83 8.64
C LEU A 97 -7.36 -5.39 8.09
N GLU A 98 -8.56 -4.98 7.71
CA GLU A 98 -8.83 -3.65 7.18
C GLU A 98 -8.63 -2.57 8.23
N ASP A 99 -9.09 -2.76 9.48
CA ASP A 99 -8.90 -1.76 10.54
C ASP A 99 -7.42 -1.60 10.88
N GLY A 100 -6.69 -2.71 10.98
CA GLY A 100 -5.24 -2.68 11.20
C GLY A 100 -4.49 -2.01 10.05
N LEU A 101 -4.83 -2.35 8.81
CA LEU A 101 -4.25 -1.71 7.63
C LEU A 101 -4.52 -0.21 7.61
N ASN A 102 -5.79 0.20 7.78
CA ASN A 102 -6.19 1.60 7.74
C ASN A 102 -5.55 2.42 8.87
N ARG A 103 -5.32 1.81 10.04
CA ARG A 103 -4.56 2.45 11.12
C ARG A 103 -3.13 2.77 10.67
N VAL A 104 -2.43 1.81 10.06
CA VAL A 104 -1.04 2.01 9.60
C VAL A 104 -0.99 3.00 8.43
N LEU A 105 -1.89 2.88 7.46
CA LEU A 105 -1.99 3.83 6.35
C LEU A 105 -2.33 5.25 6.84
N GLY A 106 -3.13 5.38 7.90
CA GLY A 106 -3.46 6.67 8.51
C GLY A 106 -2.25 7.40 9.10
N LEU A 107 -1.23 6.66 9.56
CA LEU A 107 0.01 7.24 10.11
C LEU A 107 0.97 7.71 9.00
N GLY A 108 1.05 6.96 7.89
CA GLY A 108 2.00 7.23 6.80
C GLY A 108 1.45 7.96 5.57
N LEU A 109 0.14 7.92 5.32
CA LEU A 109 -0.49 8.49 4.11
C LEU A 109 -1.68 9.42 4.38
N GLY A 110 -2.26 9.39 5.60
CA GLY A 110 -3.42 10.21 5.95
C GLY A 110 -4.77 9.58 5.56
N CYS A 111 -5.55 10.24 4.72
CA CYS A 111 -7.00 10.00 4.54
C CYS A 111 -7.39 8.86 3.57
N VAL A 112 -6.62 7.78 3.50
CA VAL A 112 -6.97 6.60 2.69
C VAL A 112 -7.66 5.56 3.57
N ARG A 113 -8.85 5.12 3.16
CA ARG A 113 -9.57 4.01 3.81
C ARG A 113 -9.87 2.91 2.80
N LEU A 114 -9.34 1.73 3.08
CA LEU A 114 -9.54 0.50 2.33
C LEU A 114 -10.56 -0.39 3.02
N THR A 115 -11.20 -1.23 2.24
CA THR A 115 -12.27 -2.14 2.65
C THR A 115 -11.99 -3.55 2.13
N GLU A 116 -12.83 -4.52 2.50
CA GLU A 116 -12.71 -5.88 1.97
C GLU A 116 -12.85 -5.94 0.45
N ALA A 117 -13.53 -4.97 -0.18
CA ALA A 117 -13.67 -4.88 -1.63
C ALA A 117 -12.34 -4.60 -2.35
N ASP A 118 -11.36 -4.07 -1.62
CA ASP A 118 -10.01 -3.77 -2.13
C ASP A 118 -9.05 -4.94 -1.96
N TYR A 119 -9.47 -6.00 -1.26
CA TYR A 119 -8.64 -7.16 -1.02
C TYR A 119 -8.34 -7.89 -2.33
N LEU A 120 -7.06 -8.10 -2.60
CA LEU A 120 -6.59 -8.71 -3.83
C LEU A 120 -6.15 -10.16 -3.62
N CYS A 121 -5.29 -10.41 -2.64
CA CYS A 121 -4.72 -11.74 -2.41
C CYS A 121 -4.05 -11.90 -1.05
N SER A 122 -3.76 -13.15 -0.67
CA SER A 122 -2.86 -13.49 0.43
C SER A 122 -1.80 -14.48 -0.05
N HIS A 123 -0.57 -14.28 0.39
CA HIS A 123 0.54 -15.17 0.09
C HIS A 123 1.29 -15.51 1.38
N LEU A 124 1.77 -16.75 1.47
CA LEU A 124 2.72 -17.12 2.51
C LEU A 124 4.08 -16.55 2.14
N THR A 125 4.73 -15.88 3.09
CA THR A 125 6.09 -15.39 2.89
C THR A 125 7.08 -16.55 2.92
N GLU A 126 8.15 -16.44 2.15
CA GLU A 126 9.31 -17.31 2.29
C GLU A 126 10.14 -16.86 3.51
N GLY A 127 10.80 -17.80 4.18
CA GLY A 127 11.69 -17.50 5.31
C GLY A 127 11.38 -18.28 6.59
N PRO A 128 12.19 -18.10 7.64
CA PRO A 128 12.04 -18.82 8.91
C PRO A 128 10.80 -18.35 9.71
N HIS A 129 10.36 -17.11 9.47
CA HIS A 129 9.20 -16.52 10.13
C HIS A 129 7.90 -16.90 9.41
N ARG A 130 6.89 -17.26 10.21
CA ARG A 130 5.56 -17.62 9.72
C ARG A 130 4.73 -16.36 9.51
N VAL A 131 4.83 -15.77 8.32
CA VAL A 131 4.06 -14.57 7.96
C VAL A 131 3.13 -14.87 6.79
N VAL A 132 1.91 -14.34 6.87
CA VAL A 132 1.01 -14.23 5.72
C VAL A 132 0.89 -12.77 5.32
N ALA A 133 1.18 -12.49 4.06
CA ALA A 133 1.12 -11.16 3.48
C ALA A 133 -0.19 -10.98 2.72
N HIS A 134 -1.09 -10.20 3.30
CA HIS A 134 -2.32 -9.73 2.70
C HIS A 134 -2.05 -8.50 1.85
N PHE A 135 -2.64 -8.48 0.65
CA PHE A 135 -2.42 -7.41 -0.31
C PHE A 135 -3.74 -6.84 -0.78
N TYR A 136 -3.82 -5.51 -0.79
CA TYR A 136 -4.97 -4.73 -1.21
C TYR A 136 -4.57 -3.86 -2.40
N ALA A 137 -5.50 -3.60 -3.31
CA ALA A 137 -5.27 -2.68 -4.42
C ALA A 137 -6.49 -1.77 -4.62
N ARG A 138 -6.25 -0.46 -4.65
CA ARG A 138 -7.28 0.55 -4.88
C ARG A 138 -6.89 1.44 -6.04
N GLN A 139 -7.76 1.47 -7.05
CA GLN A 139 -7.70 2.47 -8.10
C GLN A 139 -8.24 3.80 -7.58
N LEU A 140 -7.49 4.87 -7.82
CA LEU A 140 -7.81 6.25 -7.50
C LEU A 140 -7.78 7.08 -8.79
N THR A 141 -8.27 8.31 -8.70
CA THR A 141 -7.94 9.35 -9.68
C THR A 141 -6.48 9.80 -9.50
N LEU A 142 -5.89 10.37 -10.56
CA LEU A 142 -4.50 10.86 -10.49
C LEU A 142 -4.35 12.03 -9.51
N GLU A 143 -5.42 12.82 -9.34
CA GLU A 143 -5.48 13.93 -8.37
C GLU A 143 -5.49 13.40 -6.93
N GLU A 144 -6.36 12.43 -6.61
CA GLU A 144 -6.37 11.79 -5.29
C GLU A 144 -5.02 11.12 -4.97
N LEU A 145 -4.42 10.44 -5.95
CA LEU A 145 -3.09 9.85 -5.79
C LEU A 145 -2.04 10.91 -5.47
N HIS A 146 -2.14 12.10 -6.08
CA HIS A 146 -1.25 13.21 -5.81
C HIS A 146 -1.50 13.86 -4.45
N THR A 147 -2.76 13.99 -4.02
CA THR A 147 -3.11 14.44 -2.67
C THR A 147 -2.47 13.53 -1.62
N ILE A 148 -2.47 12.22 -1.84
CA ILE A 148 -1.82 11.25 -0.95
C ILE A 148 -0.30 11.48 -0.88
N GLU A 149 0.36 11.77 -2.00
CA GLU A 149 1.79 12.11 -1.99
C GLU A 149 2.06 13.37 -1.17
N ILE A 150 1.22 14.40 -1.30
CA ILE A 150 1.32 15.62 -0.50
C ILE A 150 1.12 15.30 0.98
N SER A 151 0.10 14.53 1.34
CA SER A 151 -0.17 14.13 2.72
C SER A 151 0.95 13.28 3.31
N ALA A 152 1.56 12.38 2.53
CA ALA A 152 2.63 11.50 2.99
C ALA A 152 3.86 12.25 3.48
N VAL A 153 4.22 13.39 2.86
CA VAL A 153 5.35 14.23 3.29
C VAL A 153 5.08 14.94 4.62
N HIS A 154 3.81 15.14 4.98
CA HIS A 154 3.39 15.74 6.25
C HIS A 154 2.93 14.71 7.29
N SER A 155 3.10 13.42 6.97
CA SER A 155 2.64 12.31 7.80
C SER A 155 3.54 12.14 9.03
N ARG A 156 3.04 11.40 10.03
CA ARG A 156 3.79 11.21 11.29
C ARG A 156 5.03 10.34 11.10
N ASP A 157 4.95 9.40 10.16
CA ASP A 157 6.02 8.42 9.91
C ASP A 157 7.07 8.93 8.93
N HIS A 158 6.84 10.11 8.33
CA HIS A 158 7.79 10.73 7.41
C HIS A 158 9.11 11.07 8.11
N GLY A 159 10.21 10.52 7.61
CA GLY A 159 11.55 10.66 8.20
C GLY A 159 11.83 9.72 9.38
N LEU A 160 10.87 8.86 9.74
CA LEU A 160 11.02 7.81 10.75
C LEU A 160 10.96 6.44 10.08
N GLU A 161 9.77 5.84 9.96
CA GLU A 161 9.60 4.54 9.30
C GLU A 161 9.58 4.66 7.76
N VAL A 162 9.20 5.84 7.24
CA VAL A 162 9.03 6.10 5.81
C VAL A 162 9.93 7.25 5.36
N MET A 163 10.85 6.93 4.44
CA MET A 163 11.85 7.88 3.92
C MET A 163 11.38 8.64 2.68
N GLY A 164 10.24 8.26 2.09
CA GLY A 164 9.62 8.99 0.99
C GLY A 164 8.84 8.12 0.02
N MET A 165 7.87 8.72 -0.65
CA MET A 165 7.05 8.07 -1.67
C MET A 165 7.74 8.10 -3.04
N VAL A 166 7.58 7.03 -3.81
CA VAL A 166 8.06 6.92 -5.18
C VAL A 166 6.96 6.39 -6.10
N ARG A 167 6.87 6.95 -7.31
CA ARG A 167 6.02 6.41 -8.37
C ARG A 167 6.77 5.34 -9.15
N VAL A 168 6.13 4.18 -9.39
CA VAL A 168 6.71 3.11 -10.21
C VAL A 168 6.67 3.50 -11.70
N PRO A 169 7.81 3.55 -12.42
CA PRO A 169 7.83 3.85 -13.85
C PRO A 169 7.46 2.62 -14.67
N LEU A 170 6.20 2.48 -15.10
CA LEU A 170 5.73 1.30 -15.85
C LEU A 170 6.12 1.27 -17.34
N TYR A 171 6.80 2.30 -17.83
CA TYR A 171 7.32 2.35 -19.19
C TYR A 171 8.69 1.66 -19.27
N THR A 172 9.09 1.28 -20.48
CA THR A 172 10.45 0.85 -20.80
C THR A 172 11.00 1.72 -21.93
N GLN A 173 12.16 2.32 -21.71
CA GLN A 173 12.84 3.17 -22.69
C GLN A 173 13.46 2.35 -23.83
N LYS A 174 13.91 3.03 -24.89
CA LYS A 174 14.48 2.41 -26.10
C LYS A 174 15.74 1.57 -25.83
N ASP A 175 16.47 1.89 -24.76
CA ASP A 175 17.65 1.14 -24.30
C ASP A 175 17.29 -0.22 -23.67
N ARG A 176 15.99 -0.51 -23.50
CA ARG A 176 15.43 -1.70 -22.85
C ARG A 176 15.75 -1.81 -21.35
N MET A 177 16.28 -0.76 -20.74
CA MET A 177 16.66 -0.73 -19.32
C MET A 177 15.97 0.41 -18.55
N GLY A 178 15.89 1.60 -19.14
CA GLY A 178 15.29 2.75 -18.48
C GLY A 178 13.80 2.57 -18.17
N GLY A 179 13.38 2.94 -16.96
CA GLY A 179 12.01 2.78 -16.48
C GLY A 179 11.83 1.52 -15.63
N LEU A 180 10.84 0.69 -15.95
CA LEU A 180 10.45 -0.48 -15.16
C LEU A 180 11.61 -1.45 -14.88
N PRO A 181 12.47 -1.82 -15.85
CA PRO A 181 13.59 -2.74 -15.59
C PRO A 181 14.57 -2.18 -14.56
N ASN A 182 15.03 -0.94 -14.71
CA ASN A 182 15.90 -0.29 -13.72
C ASN A 182 15.22 -0.17 -12.35
N PHE A 183 13.91 0.10 -12.31
CA PHE A 183 13.16 0.13 -11.05
C PHE A 183 13.15 -1.23 -10.37
N LEU A 184 12.90 -2.32 -11.11
CA LEU A 184 12.94 -3.70 -10.60
C LEU A 184 14.35 -4.16 -10.20
N GLY A 185 15.39 -3.44 -10.61
CA GLY A 185 16.78 -3.65 -10.21
C GLY A 185 17.14 -3.05 -8.84
N ASN A 186 16.22 -2.33 -8.18
CA ASN A 186 16.39 -1.90 -6.79
C ASN A 186 16.16 -3.04 -5.79
N SER A 187 16.47 -2.78 -4.52
CA SER A 187 16.19 -3.67 -3.41
C SER A 187 14.76 -3.47 -2.90
N PHE A 188 14.04 -4.58 -2.69
CA PHE A 188 12.65 -4.59 -2.22
C PHE A 188 12.55 -5.39 -0.93
N VAL A 189 11.65 -4.98 -0.04
CA VAL A 189 11.40 -5.70 1.22
C VAL A 189 10.58 -6.95 0.98
N GLY A 190 11.02 -8.10 1.50
CA GLY A 190 10.26 -9.35 1.55
C GLY A 190 9.46 -9.63 0.28
N THR A 191 8.13 -9.64 0.39
CA THR A 191 7.21 -10.00 -0.71
C THR A 191 6.83 -8.83 -1.64
N ALA A 192 7.32 -7.61 -1.41
CA ALA A 192 6.82 -6.42 -2.11
C ALA A 192 7.08 -6.47 -3.63
N LYS A 193 8.24 -6.96 -4.06
CA LYS A 193 8.55 -7.11 -5.50
C LYS A 193 7.61 -8.11 -6.18
N PHE A 194 7.35 -9.24 -5.52
CA PHE A 194 6.40 -10.24 -6.02
C PHE A 194 4.99 -9.63 -6.10
N GLN A 195 4.53 -8.98 -5.03
CA GLN A 195 3.20 -8.35 -4.98
C GLN A 195 3.03 -7.27 -6.06
N LEU A 196 4.06 -6.47 -6.34
CA LEU A 196 4.03 -5.49 -7.43
C LEU A 196 3.80 -6.18 -8.77
N LEU A 197 4.62 -7.16 -9.13
CA LEU A 197 4.51 -7.85 -10.41
C LEU A 197 3.19 -8.62 -10.54
N PHE A 198 2.76 -9.25 -9.45
CA PHE A 198 1.50 -9.96 -9.36
C PHE A 198 0.31 -9.04 -9.62
N ALA A 199 0.25 -7.90 -8.95
CA ALA A 199 -0.82 -6.94 -9.12
C ALA A 199 -0.82 -6.30 -10.53
N LEU A 200 0.35 -5.96 -11.08
CA LEU A 200 0.45 -5.43 -12.43
C LEU A 200 -0.09 -6.39 -13.49
N LYS A 201 0.09 -7.71 -13.28
CA LYS A 201 -0.44 -8.77 -14.13
C LYS A 201 -1.97 -8.88 -14.00
N ILE A 202 -2.47 -9.14 -12.81
CA ILE A 202 -3.91 -9.47 -12.62
C ILE A 202 -4.83 -8.25 -12.81
N LEU A 203 -4.33 -7.04 -12.58
CA LEU A 203 -5.06 -5.80 -12.85
C LEU A 203 -4.93 -5.38 -14.33
N ASN A 204 -4.32 -6.21 -15.18
CA ASN A 204 -4.09 -5.96 -16.61
C ASN A 204 -3.40 -4.61 -16.90
N MET A 205 -2.54 -4.17 -15.97
CA MET A 205 -1.82 -2.91 -16.09
C MET A 205 -0.61 -3.07 -17.00
N VAL A 206 0.07 -4.22 -16.99
CA VAL A 206 1.21 -4.53 -17.87
C VAL A 206 1.06 -5.97 -18.38
N PRO A 207 1.21 -6.21 -19.70
CA PRO A 207 1.20 -7.57 -20.24
C PRO A 207 2.27 -8.45 -19.60
N GLU A 208 1.97 -9.74 -19.41
CA GLU A 208 2.86 -10.70 -18.76
C GLU A 208 4.22 -10.81 -19.49
N GLU A 209 4.21 -10.77 -20.82
CA GLU A 209 5.43 -10.82 -21.62
C GLU A 209 6.35 -9.62 -21.33
N LYS A 210 5.75 -8.43 -21.13
CA LYS A 210 6.49 -7.22 -20.81
C LYS A 210 7.03 -7.23 -19.38
N LEU A 211 6.31 -7.84 -18.45
CA LEU A 211 6.81 -8.07 -17.09
C LEU A 211 8.00 -9.04 -17.10
N ALA A 212 7.89 -10.15 -17.85
CA ALA A 212 8.98 -11.11 -18.01
C ALA A 212 10.21 -10.51 -18.68
N GLU A 213 10.03 -9.72 -19.75
CA GLU A 213 11.13 -8.98 -20.39
C GLU A 213 11.83 -8.04 -19.39
N ALA A 214 11.06 -7.28 -18.59
CA ALA A 214 11.60 -6.33 -17.63
C ALA A 214 12.37 -7.01 -16.49
N VAL A 215 11.87 -8.13 -15.96
CA VAL A 215 12.59 -8.92 -14.94
C VAL A 215 13.85 -9.53 -15.53
N ALA A 216 13.79 -10.16 -16.71
CA ALA A 216 14.94 -10.78 -17.34
C ALA A 216 16.07 -9.77 -17.64
N ALA A 217 15.72 -8.52 -17.94
CA ALA A 217 16.70 -7.46 -18.15
C ALA A 217 17.53 -7.14 -16.89
N THR A 218 16.98 -7.35 -15.68
CA THR A 218 17.70 -7.15 -14.41
C THR A 218 18.69 -8.26 -14.08
N GLN A 219 18.54 -9.44 -14.70
CA GLN A 219 19.36 -10.63 -14.44
C GLN A 219 20.54 -10.76 -15.40
N LYS A 220 20.60 -9.93 -16.44
CA LYS A 220 21.76 -9.88 -17.32
C LYS A 220 22.96 -9.34 -16.52
N PRO A 221 24.13 -9.98 -16.59
CA PRO A 221 25.29 -9.55 -15.82
C PRO A 221 25.58 -8.08 -16.11
N LYS A 222 25.56 -7.25 -15.06
CA LYS A 222 26.04 -5.87 -15.13
C LYS A 222 27.46 -5.94 -15.67
N LYS A 223 27.68 -5.38 -16.87
CA LYS A 223 29.03 -5.01 -17.30
C LYS A 223 29.57 -4.09 -16.20
N PRO A 224 30.73 -4.37 -15.58
CA PRO A 224 31.25 -3.49 -14.54
C PRO A 224 31.31 -2.08 -15.10
N ALA A 225 30.74 -1.13 -14.37
CA ALA A 225 30.91 0.28 -14.67
C ALA A 225 32.42 0.54 -14.61
N ILE A 226 33.02 0.81 -15.77
CA ILE A 226 34.45 1.06 -15.90
C ILE A 226 34.79 2.26 -15.01
N ASP A 227 35.79 2.07 -14.15
CA ASP A 227 36.44 3.10 -13.36
C ASP A 227 36.82 4.30 -14.25
N GLN A 228 36.04 5.38 -14.15
CA GLN A 228 36.51 6.71 -14.55
C GLN A 228 37.24 7.34 -13.36
N ALA A 229 38.41 6.77 -13.05
CA ALA A 229 39.39 7.39 -12.16
C ALA A 229 40.79 7.19 -12.77
N ALA A 230 41.00 7.72 -13.97
CA ALA A 230 42.33 7.89 -14.54
C ALA A 230 42.35 9.08 -15.51
N GLY A 231 42.86 10.21 -15.06
CA GLY A 231 43.18 11.35 -15.93
C GLY A 231 43.66 12.59 -15.17
N ALA A 232 44.97 12.84 -15.23
CA ALA A 232 45.71 14.06 -14.82
C ALA A 232 45.99 14.18 -13.29
N THR A 233 47.21 14.29 -12.74
CA THR A 233 48.51 14.79 -13.20
C THR A 233 49.69 14.32 -12.29
N GLY A 234 50.85 13.99 -12.88
CA GLY A 234 52.21 14.47 -12.51
C GLY A 234 52.91 14.17 -11.15
N ASN A 235 54.02 13.41 -11.25
CA ASN A 235 55.29 13.41 -10.47
C ASN A 235 55.43 12.91 -8.98
N LEU A 236 56.00 11.69 -8.89
CA LEU A 236 56.86 10.94 -7.92
C LEU A 236 57.59 11.64 -6.73
N PRO A 237 58.20 10.92 -5.72
CA PRO A 237 58.01 9.51 -5.27
C PRO A 237 58.04 9.26 -3.72
N ALA A 238 57.81 7.97 -3.37
CA ALA A 238 58.33 7.19 -2.23
C ALA A 238 57.54 7.14 -0.88
N ALA A 239 56.80 6.04 -0.69
CA ALA A 239 56.96 5.11 0.44
C ALA A 239 56.19 3.80 0.18
N LYS A 240 56.83 2.66 0.43
CA LYS A 240 56.28 1.30 0.58
C LYS A 240 56.74 0.81 1.98
N PRO A 241 56.25 -0.32 2.53
CA PRO A 241 55.09 -1.14 2.17
C PRO A 241 54.25 -1.57 3.41
N ALA A 242 53.15 -2.30 3.19
CA ALA A 242 52.77 -3.55 3.91
C ALA A 242 51.23 -3.71 3.91
N ASN A 243 50.71 -4.72 3.21
CA ASN A 243 50.30 -5.99 3.80
C ASN A 243 49.52 -6.80 2.74
N GLU A 244 49.96 -8.03 2.49
CA GLU A 244 49.19 -9.03 1.74
C GLU A 244 48.10 -9.62 2.66
N LEU A 245 46.89 -9.81 2.14
CA LEU A 245 46.10 -11.04 2.29
C LEU A 245 44.84 -10.96 1.41
N ALA A 246 44.51 -12.13 0.87
CA ALA A 246 43.66 -12.36 -0.29
C ALA A 246 42.15 -12.55 0.04
N GLU A 247 41.40 -12.72 -1.05
CA GLU A 247 40.07 -13.34 -1.24
C GLU A 247 38.85 -12.39 -1.36
N PRO A 248 38.04 -12.50 -2.46
CA PRO A 248 36.84 -11.71 -2.67
C PRO A 248 35.64 -12.34 -1.94
N ALA A 249 35.07 -11.63 -0.97
CA ALA A 249 33.87 -12.06 -0.26
C ALA A 249 32.62 -11.93 -1.15
N LYS A 250 31.99 -13.08 -1.43
CA LYS A 250 30.58 -13.17 -1.85
C LYS A 250 29.69 -12.55 -0.77
N THR A 251 29.26 -11.31 -0.92
CA THR A 251 28.30 -10.69 0.01
C THR A 251 27.32 -9.83 -0.77
N GLY A 252 26.27 -10.48 -1.28
CA GLY A 252 25.19 -9.82 -2.01
C GLY A 252 23.78 -10.17 -1.52
N ASN A 253 23.62 -11.01 -0.49
CA ASN A 253 22.30 -11.47 -0.04
C ASN A 253 22.16 -11.52 1.49
N GLU A 254 23.22 -11.88 2.22
CA GLU A 254 23.14 -12.14 3.67
C GLU A 254 22.88 -10.89 4.53
N LEU A 255 23.23 -9.69 4.03
CA LEU A 255 22.98 -8.43 4.72
C LEU A 255 21.49 -8.01 4.65
N ALA A 256 20.81 -8.32 3.55
CA ALA A 256 19.38 -8.06 3.41
C ALA A 256 18.57 -8.99 4.34
N ASP A 257 18.86 -10.31 4.30
CA ASP A 257 18.19 -11.31 5.14
C ASP A 257 18.35 -11.01 6.64
N ARG A 258 19.51 -10.45 7.05
CA ARG A 258 19.77 -10.08 8.45
C ARG A 258 19.07 -8.79 8.88
N ALA A 259 19.01 -7.79 8.00
CA ALA A 259 18.25 -6.57 8.25
C ALA A 259 16.75 -6.85 8.35
N GLU A 260 16.23 -7.73 7.50
CA GLU A 260 14.84 -8.19 7.53
C GLU A 260 14.49 -8.91 8.84
N ASN A 261 15.36 -9.79 9.33
CA ASN A 261 15.17 -10.48 10.61
C ASN A 261 15.15 -9.52 11.81
N GLN A 262 15.97 -8.46 11.78
CA GLN A 262 15.99 -7.45 12.85
C GLN A 262 14.79 -6.52 12.81
N ALA A 263 14.38 -6.05 11.63
CA ALA A 263 13.21 -5.19 11.47
C ALA A 263 11.91 -5.92 11.84
N ALA A 264 11.75 -7.20 11.44
CA ALA A 264 10.59 -8.00 11.81
C ALA A 264 10.55 -8.29 13.33
N ALA A 265 11.69 -8.58 13.95
CA ALA A 265 11.77 -8.80 15.38
C ALA A 265 11.48 -7.52 16.18
N GLN A 266 11.97 -6.36 15.73
CA GLN A 266 11.72 -5.07 16.35
C GLN A 266 10.25 -4.63 16.22
N ALA A 267 9.64 -4.78 15.04
CA ALA A 267 8.22 -4.45 14.85
C ALA A 267 7.29 -5.34 15.68
N VAL A 268 7.62 -6.62 15.85
CA VAL A 268 6.87 -7.54 16.73
C VAL A 268 7.07 -7.19 18.21
N ALA A 269 8.27 -6.76 18.61
CA ALA A 269 8.54 -6.33 19.98
C ALA A 269 7.86 -5.01 20.34
N GLU A 270 7.89 -4.00 19.46
CA GLU A 270 7.20 -2.72 19.68
C GLU A 270 5.67 -2.87 19.70
N ALA A 271 5.11 -3.80 18.92
CA ALA A 271 3.69 -4.15 19.00
C ALA A 271 3.32 -4.90 20.29
N ALA A 272 4.28 -5.53 20.97
CA ALA A 272 4.06 -6.25 22.23
C ALA A 272 4.28 -5.38 23.48
N GLU A 273 5.02 -4.27 23.39
CA GLU A 273 5.40 -3.41 24.53
C GLU A 273 4.59 -2.12 24.71
N GLN A 274 3.43 -1.95 24.05
CA GLN A 274 2.51 -0.85 24.39
C GLN A 274 1.38 -1.32 25.31
N PRO A 275 1.51 -1.20 26.65
CA PRO A 275 0.36 -1.22 27.53
C PRO A 275 -0.43 0.08 27.38
N VAL A 276 -1.75 -0.06 27.24
CA VAL A 276 -2.72 1.02 27.32
C VAL A 276 -2.63 1.66 28.71
N ALA A 277 -1.97 2.81 28.82
CA ALA A 277 -2.13 3.71 29.96
C ALA A 277 -3.34 4.60 29.71
N GLY A 278 -4.33 4.49 30.60
CA GLY A 278 -5.68 5.01 30.44
C GLY A 278 -5.78 6.53 30.30
N LEU A 279 -6.77 6.96 29.53
CA LEU A 279 -7.42 8.24 29.69
C LEU A 279 -8.85 7.96 30.11
N GLU A 280 -9.08 7.97 31.42
CA GLU A 280 -10.40 7.98 32.00
C GLU A 280 -11.14 9.26 31.61
N SER A 281 -12.37 9.05 31.19
CA SER A 281 -13.46 10.01 31.09
C SER A 281 -13.50 11.01 32.24
N GLN A 282 -13.47 12.31 31.93
CA GLN A 282 -14.05 13.33 32.80
C GLN A 282 -15.24 13.98 32.08
N ALA A 283 -16.42 13.43 32.37
CA ALA A 283 -17.69 14.11 32.22
C ALA A 283 -17.90 15.02 33.44
N VAL A 284 -18.05 16.32 33.15
CA VAL A 284 -19.00 17.30 33.71
C VAL A 284 -19.58 17.02 35.11
N ALA A 285 -19.21 17.88 36.08
CA ALA A 285 -20.04 18.30 37.22
C ALA A 285 -19.60 19.73 37.62
N GLU A 286 -20.39 20.75 37.30
CA GLU A 286 -21.40 21.38 38.16
C GLU A 286 -20.79 22.38 39.18
N GLN A 287 -20.99 23.68 38.91
CA GLN A 287 -20.92 24.71 39.95
C GLN A 287 -22.06 25.71 39.74
N LEU A 288 -22.91 25.77 40.77
CA LEU A 288 -24.14 26.53 40.87
C LEU A 288 -23.91 28.06 40.87
N ALA A 289 -24.83 28.79 40.23
CA ALA A 289 -25.28 30.10 40.70
C ALA A 289 -26.71 30.40 40.21
N ALA A 290 -27.66 30.10 41.11
CA ALA A 290 -28.98 30.69 41.36
C ALA A 290 -29.69 31.55 40.27
N ALA A 291 -30.89 31.09 39.89
CA ALA A 291 -32.04 31.94 39.57
C ALA A 291 -33.27 31.42 40.33
N PRO A 292 -34.14 32.28 40.91
CA PRO A 292 -35.21 31.83 41.79
C PRO A 292 -36.50 31.44 41.03
N VAL A 293 -37.02 30.28 41.46
CA VAL A 293 -38.42 29.96 41.79
C VAL A 293 -39.53 30.39 40.83
N ALA A 294 -40.20 29.39 40.27
CA ALA A 294 -41.52 29.47 39.67
C ALA A 294 -42.63 29.41 40.73
N GLU A 295 -43.69 30.19 40.55
CA GLU A 295 -44.99 29.98 41.20
C GLU A 295 -46.14 29.99 40.16
N VAL A 296 -46.91 28.90 40.20
CA VAL A 296 -48.38 28.83 40.27
C VAL A 296 -49.25 29.29 39.07
N VAL A 297 -49.81 28.26 38.42
CA VAL A 297 -51.24 28.02 38.02
C VAL A 297 -52.23 29.19 38.16
N GLU A 298 -52.92 29.56 37.06
CA GLU A 298 -54.41 29.64 36.96
C GLU A 298 -54.88 30.03 35.53
N GLN A 299 -55.97 29.39 35.07
CA GLN A 299 -56.86 29.75 33.95
C GLN A 299 -58.05 30.59 34.52
N PRO A 300 -59.06 31.12 33.76
CA PRO A 300 -59.27 31.31 32.30
C PRO A 300 -59.90 32.71 31.96
N ALA A 301 -60.52 32.83 30.76
CA ALA A 301 -61.35 33.94 30.19
C ALA A 301 -60.57 34.98 29.36
N GLY A 302 -61.01 35.45 28.18
CA GLY A 302 -62.24 35.30 27.39
C GLY A 302 -62.37 36.54 26.49
N LEU A 303 -62.97 36.39 25.29
CA LEU A 303 -63.41 37.44 24.34
C LEU A 303 -62.27 38.12 23.54
N GLY A 304 -62.34 38.37 22.22
CA GLY A 304 -63.35 38.20 21.18
C GLY A 304 -62.64 38.39 19.82
N ALA A 305 -63.07 37.67 18.79
CA ALA A 305 -63.80 38.21 17.63
C ALA A 305 -62.90 38.53 16.40
N ASP A 306 -63.49 38.21 15.24
CA ASP A 306 -63.14 38.51 13.84
C ASP A 306 -62.07 37.61 13.18
N ALA A 307 -62.46 36.59 12.40
CA ALA A 307 -62.93 36.65 10.99
C ALA A 307 -61.73 36.94 10.05
N VAL A 308 -61.37 36.15 9.03
CA VAL A 308 -62.15 35.49 7.98
C VAL A 308 -61.32 34.32 7.40
N ALA A 309 -62.01 33.31 6.86
CA ALA A 309 -61.51 32.23 5.99
C ALA A 309 -60.66 32.77 4.79
N GLU A 310 -59.77 32.04 4.12
CA GLU A 310 -60.06 30.91 3.24
C GLU A 310 -58.74 30.17 2.90
N GLN A 311 -58.75 28.85 3.03
CA GLN A 311 -58.16 27.93 2.05
C GLN A 311 -59.26 27.70 0.96
N PRO A 312 -59.03 27.16 -0.27
CA PRO A 312 -58.12 26.02 -0.48
C PRO A 312 -57.59 25.69 -1.92
N VAL A 313 -56.85 24.57 -2.00
CA VAL A 313 -56.87 23.52 -3.06
C VAL A 313 -56.13 23.71 -4.42
N ALA A 314 -55.09 22.87 -4.56
CA ALA A 314 -54.74 21.89 -5.62
C ALA A 314 -54.46 22.26 -7.10
N GLU A 315 -53.25 21.88 -7.54
CA GLU A 315 -52.81 21.05 -8.72
C GLU A 315 -53.36 21.33 -10.16
N PRO A 316 -52.81 20.72 -11.25
CA PRO A 316 -51.42 20.49 -11.72
C PRO A 316 -51.25 20.85 -13.25
N MET A 317 -50.13 20.42 -13.87
CA MET A 317 -49.78 20.41 -15.33
C MET A 317 -49.46 21.79 -15.96
N GLU A 318 -48.43 22.01 -16.77
CA GLU A 318 -47.70 21.21 -17.79
C GLU A 318 -46.17 21.24 -17.64
#